data_AF-A0A9W7X1T2-F1
#
_entry.id   AF-A0A9W7X1T2-F1
#
_cell.length_a   1.000
_cell.length_b   1.000
_cell.length_c   1.000
_cell.angle_alpha   90.00
_cell.angle_beta   90.00
_cell.angle_gamma   90.00
#
_symmetry.space_group_name_H-M   'P 1'
#
loop_
_entity.id
_entity.type
_entity.pdbx_description
1 polymer ?
#
loop_
_entity_poly.entity_id
_entity_poly.type
_entity_poly.pdbx_seq_one_letter_code
_entity_poly.pdbx_strand_id
1 'polypeptide(L)'
;MLLESVLIFFLMLAVLSYLRFHHSPNSFFRWFWLVMSGVSCAFSVGVKYMGMFTYFLLLGLAVVHTWKLLGDQTISTATAAVQVLVRFLALVVLPVLLYIGFFYVHLTILYRSGPHDQMMSCAFQASLEGGLARITQGQPLEVAFGSQVTLRTMSSKPVPCWLHSHKANYPVRYENGRGSSHQQQVTCYAFKDVNNWWIIKDPESSSLVVNSPPKPVRHGDVIQLLHGMTSRYLNTHDVAAPMTPHSQEVSGYIDFNVSMPAQNLWRVDILNRESDRETWKTIVSSVRLVHVNTSAVLKLSGTSLPEWGFKQLEVVGDKINKGYQQSGIWNVEEHRYGKSQEQKERELELKSPTHNHIKRNLTFMTKFLELQWKMLTLKNEESEHRYSSSPLEWITLDTNIAYWLHTSSNAQIQLIGNIVTWTIAKIALAVYFLLFLTYLLRRRRKVMDIPEDSWEKLVLAGVVCGGGWAVNYVPFFLMEKTLFLYHYLPALTFKILHIPIVVEHLYIYVLRSPAQRKSFVGVILAVLCSVFVCYRKLSPLTYGQSASRSEELDALSWKESWDILLRRC
;
A
#
# COMPACT_ATOMS: atom_id res chain seq x y z
N MET A 1 -17.16 -1.00 -10.16
CA MET A 1 -17.47 -1.80 -8.96
C MET A 1 -16.61 -1.29 -7.82
N LEU A 2 -17.21 -0.77 -6.74
CA LEU A 2 -16.48 -0.21 -5.60
C LEU A 2 -16.38 -1.25 -4.48
N LEU A 3 -15.23 -1.39 -3.84
CA LEU A 3 -15.00 -2.33 -2.74
C LEU A 3 -15.80 -1.97 -1.47
N GLU A 4 -16.16 -0.70 -1.30
CA GLU A 4 -16.81 -0.19 -0.11
C GLU A 4 -18.22 -0.77 0.13
N SER A 5 -18.99 -1.05 -0.94
CA SER A 5 -20.32 -1.67 -0.79
C SER A 5 -20.22 -3.09 -0.23
N VAL A 6 -19.25 -3.88 -0.72
CA VAL A 6 -18.97 -5.23 -0.24
C VAL A 6 -18.47 -5.20 1.20
N LEU A 7 -17.59 -4.24 1.53
CA LEU A 7 -17.12 -4.03 2.90
C LEU A 7 -18.28 -3.73 3.86
N ILE A 8 -19.14 -2.76 3.53
CA ILE A 8 -20.29 -2.37 4.35
C ILE A 8 -21.23 -3.56 4.55
N PHE A 9 -21.50 -4.34 3.50
CA PHE A 9 -22.33 -5.55 3.61
C PHE A 9 -21.79 -6.53 4.65
N PHE A 10 -20.51 -6.90 4.57
CA PHE A 10 -19.91 -7.86 5.52
C PHE A 10 -19.79 -7.29 6.93
N LEU A 11 -19.51 -5.99 7.08
CA LEU A 11 -19.50 -5.31 8.38
C LEU A 11 -20.87 -5.38 9.08
N MET A 12 -21.92 -5.02 8.35
CA MET A 12 -23.28 -5.01 8.87
C MET A 12 -23.77 -6.43 9.16
N LEU A 13 -23.45 -7.40 8.28
CA LEU A 13 -23.77 -8.81 8.50
C LEU A 13 -23.06 -9.37 9.73
N ALA A 14 -21.79 -9.01 9.96
CA ALA A 14 -21.03 -9.46 11.12
C ALA A 14 -21.66 -8.99 12.43
N VAL A 15 -22.00 -7.69 12.51
CA VAL A 15 -22.65 -7.08 13.69
C VAL A 15 -24.05 -7.64 13.90
N LEU A 16 -24.86 -7.71 12.84
CA LEU A 16 -26.23 -8.27 12.90
C LEU A 16 -26.21 -9.72 13.39
N SER A 17 -25.33 -10.55 12.82
CA SER A 17 -25.23 -11.96 13.18
C SER A 17 -24.79 -12.11 14.64
N TYR A 18 -23.84 -11.29 15.11
CA TYR A 18 -23.43 -11.32 16.51
C TYR A 18 -24.56 -10.91 17.47
N LEU A 19 -25.30 -9.84 17.15
CA LEU A 19 -26.43 -9.40 17.97
C LEU A 19 -27.55 -10.44 17.98
N ARG A 20 -27.83 -11.09 16.83
CA ARG A 20 -28.77 -12.22 16.79
C ARG A 20 -28.28 -13.40 17.62
N PHE A 21 -27.01 -13.72 17.61
CA PHE A 21 -26.44 -14.75 18.49
C PHE A 21 -26.63 -14.42 19.98
N HIS A 22 -26.49 -13.15 20.36
CA HIS A 22 -26.63 -12.73 21.75
C HIS A 22 -28.09 -12.78 22.24
N HIS A 23 -29.04 -12.35 21.40
CA HIS A 23 -30.47 -12.30 21.77
C HIS A 23 -31.26 -13.57 21.44
N SER A 24 -30.72 -14.51 20.67
CA SER A 24 -31.43 -15.75 20.34
C SER A 24 -31.53 -16.67 21.57
N PRO A 25 -32.66 -17.38 21.75
CA PRO A 25 -32.78 -18.42 22.77
C PRO A 25 -31.75 -19.54 22.53
N ASN A 26 -31.55 -20.41 23.53
CA ASN A 26 -30.68 -21.59 23.44
C ASN A 26 -31.21 -22.62 22.43
N SER A 27 -30.99 -22.33 21.15
CA SER A 27 -31.31 -23.14 19.98
C SER A 27 -30.02 -23.46 19.24
N PHE A 28 -29.98 -24.57 18.49
CA PHE A 28 -28.89 -24.88 17.57
C PHE A 28 -28.62 -23.73 16.59
N PHE A 29 -29.67 -23.03 16.16
CA PHE A 29 -29.60 -21.90 15.23
C PHE A 29 -28.87 -20.68 15.83
N ARG A 30 -28.72 -20.61 17.16
CA ARG A 30 -27.91 -19.60 17.82
C ARG A 30 -26.45 -19.69 17.38
N TRP A 31 -25.88 -20.89 17.37
CA TRP A 31 -24.48 -21.11 17.02
C TRP A 31 -24.18 -20.84 15.54
N PHE A 32 -25.17 -21.05 14.67
CA PHE A 32 -25.10 -20.65 13.27
C PHE A 32 -24.80 -19.15 13.14
N TRP A 33 -25.50 -18.29 13.89
CA TRP A 33 -25.26 -16.84 13.87
C TRP A 33 -23.87 -16.45 14.37
N LEU A 34 -23.31 -17.20 15.34
CA LEU A 34 -21.94 -16.96 15.82
C LEU A 34 -20.90 -17.29 14.73
N VAL A 35 -21.05 -18.43 14.07
CA VAL A 35 -20.18 -18.84 12.95
C VAL A 35 -20.31 -17.84 11.79
N MET A 36 -21.54 -17.45 11.44
CA MET A 36 -21.79 -16.45 10.40
C MET A 36 -21.16 -15.09 10.73
N SER A 37 -21.13 -14.70 12.00
CA SER A 37 -20.43 -13.49 12.44
C SER A 37 -18.93 -13.59 12.19
N GLY A 38 -18.29 -14.69 12.62
CA GLY A 38 -16.86 -14.94 12.39
C GLY A 38 -16.50 -14.98 10.90
N VAL A 39 -17.28 -15.70 10.09
CA VAL A 39 -17.12 -15.75 8.63
C VAL A 39 -17.19 -14.35 8.03
N SER A 40 -18.21 -13.57 8.41
CA SER A 40 -18.39 -12.19 7.91
C SER A 40 -17.26 -11.26 8.32
N CYS A 41 -16.70 -11.40 9.53
CA CYS A 41 -15.51 -10.67 9.96
C CYS A 41 -14.30 -11.01 9.08
N ALA A 42 -14.09 -12.28 8.75
CA ALA A 42 -13.00 -12.70 7.87
C ALA A 42 -13.12 -12.05 6.49
N PHE A 43 -14.32 -12.10 5.89
CA PHE A 43 -14.59 -11.47 4.61
C PHE A 43 -14.41 -9.95 4.65
N SER A 44 -14.84 -9.29 5.72
CA SER A 44 -14.66 -7.84 5.89
C SER A 44 -13.18 -7.44 5.88
N VAL A 45 -12.35 -8.13 6.67
CA VAL A 45 -10.89 -7.89 6.71
C VAL A 45 -10.23 -8.28 5.38
N GLY A 46 -10.71 -9.34 4.73
CA GLY A 46 -10.23 -9.79 3.41
C GLY A 46 -10.52 -8.80 2.28
N VAL A 47 -11.63 -8.05 2.33
CA VAL A 47 -11.96 -7.01 1.36
C VAL A 47 -11.07 -5.78 1.55
N LYS A 48 -10.96 -5.27 2.79
CA LYS A 48 -10.14 -4.11 3.13
C LYS A 48 -9.77 -4.12 4.61
N TYR A 49 -8.54 -3.72 4.94
CA TYR A 49 -8.07 -3.67 6.35
C TYR A 49 -8.89 -2.77 7.26
N MET A 50 -9.66 -1.83 6.74
CA MET A 50 -10.57 -1.01 7.55
C MET A 50 -11.64 -1.86 8.26
N GLY A 51 -11.97 -3.04 7.72
CA GLY A 51 -12.83 -4.01 8.39
C GLY A 51 -12.31 -4.46 9.76
N MET A 52 -10.99 -4.39 9.98
CA MET A 52 -10.35 -4.77 11.24
C MET A 52 -10.82 -3.92 12.42
N PHE A 53 -11.11 -2.63 12.21
CA PHE A 53 -11.57 -1.74 13.28
C PHE A 53 -12.93 -2.15 13.85
N THR A 54 -13.88 -2.49 12.96
CA THR A 54 -15.19 -2.99 13.39
C THR A 54 -15.09 -4.40 13.97
N TYR A 55 -14.18 -5.22 13.45
CA TYR A 55 -13.90 -6.54 14.02
C TYR A 55 -13.38 -6.43 15.46
N PHE A 56 -12.47 -5.49 15.76
CA PHE A 56 -12.02 -5.23 17.13
C PHE A 56 -13.13 -4.72 18.05
N LEU A 57 -14.03 -3.87 17.55
CA LEU A 57 -15.22 -3.45 18.31
C LEU A 57 -16.09 -4.66 18.67
N LEU A 58 -16.34 -5.55 17.70
CA LEU A 58 -17.14 -6.76 17.91
C LEU A 58 -16.47 -7.72 18.89
N LEU A 59 -15.15 -7.91 18.79
CA LEU A 59 -14.38 -8.67 19.78
C LEU A 59 -14.47 -8.05 21.17
N GLY A 60 -14.33 -6.73 21.30
CA GLY A 60 -14.50 -6.02 22.56
C GLY A 60 -15.89 -6.24 23.17
N LEU A 61 -16.95 -6.13 22.35
CA LEU A 61 -18.31 -6.45 22.76
C LEU A 61 -18.44 -7.91 23.21
N ALA A 62 -17.82 -8.85 22.48
CA ALA A 62 -17.81 -10.27 22.82
C ALA A 62 -17.07 -10.57 24.11
N VAL A 63 -15.97 -9.87 24.39
CA VAL A 63 -15.25 -9.96 25.67
C VAL A 63 -16.13 -9.47 26.81
N VAL A 64 -16.80 -8.32 26.67
CA VAL A 64 -17.72 -7.80 27.71
C VAL A 64 -18.88 -8.79 27.98
N HIS A 65 -19.49 -9.34 26.94
CA HIS A 65 -20.55 -10.35 27.10
C HIS A 65 -20.06 -11.67 27.69
N THR A 66 -18.80 -12.02 27.47
CA THR A 66 -18.17 -13.21 28.05
C THR A 66 -17.80 -12.97 29.51
N TRP A 67 -17.35 -11.75 29.84
CA TRP A 67 -17.12 -11.32 31.20
C TRP A 67 -18.39 -11.36 32.05
N LYS A 68 -19.52 -10.84 31.52
CA LYS A 68 -20.83 -10.93 32.19
C LYS A 68 -21.27 -12.38 32.42
N LEU A 69 -21.02 -13.27 31.47
CA LEU A 69 -21.32 -14.70 31.59
C LEU A 69 -20.51 -15.37 32.71
N LEU A 70 -19.22 -15.02 32.85
CA LEU A 70 -18.36 -15.56 33.91
C LEU A 70 -18.78 -15.11 35.31
N GLY A 71 -19.44 -13.95 35.42
CA GLY A 71 -19.99 -13.45 36.68
C GLY A 71 -21.34 -14.06 37.08
N ASP A 72 -21.98 -14.84 36.19
CA ASP A 72 -23.28 -15.43 36.44
C ASP A 72 -23.14 -16.74 37.25
N GLN A 73 -23.58 -16.71 38.51
CA GLN A 73 -23.52 -17.85 39.42
C GLN A 73 -24.53 -18.96 39.11
N THR A 74 -25.49 -18.70 38.21
CA THR A 74 -26.51 -19.70 37.82
C THR A 74 -25.97 -20.75 36.85
N ILE A 75 -24.82 -20.50 36.23
CA ILE A 75 -24.24 -21.31 35.17
C ILE A 75 -23.07 -22.13 35.74
N SER A 76 -23.01 -23.42 35.39
CA SER A 76 -21.90 -24.26 35.83
C SER A 76 -20.58 -23.82 35.18
N THR A 77 -19.48 -23.91 35.93
CA THR A 77 -18.13 -23.54 35.45
C THR A 77 -17.75 -24.25 34.15
N ALA A 78 -18.11 -25.53 34.02
CA ALA A 78 -17.87 -26.31 32.80
C ALA A 78 -18.63 -25.76 31.59
N THR A 79 -19.91 -25.40 31.74
CA THR A 79 -20.69 -24.83 30.63
C THR A 79 -20.22 -23.43 30.25
N ALA A 80 -19.83 -22.61 31.23
CA ALA A 80 -19.19 -21.32 30.98
C ALA A 80 -17.88 -21.47 30.18
N ALA A 81 -17.01 -22.41 30.57
CA ALA A 81 -15.76 -22.69 29.87
C ALA A 81 -15.98 -23.13 28.41
N VAL A 82 -16.97 -24.01 28.16
CA VAL A 82 -17.34 -24.42 26.80
C VAL A 82 -17.82 -23.23 25.97
N GLN A 83 -18.67 -22.35 26.53
CA GLN A 83 -19.14 -21.18 25.81
C GLN A 83 -18.01 -20.20 25.48
N VAL A 84 -17.06 -20.00 26.38
CA VAL A 84 -15.85 -19.18 26.15
C VAL A 84 -15.03 -19.77 25.01
N LEU A 85 -14.78 -21.08 25.05
CA LEU A 85 -14.01 -21.78 24.03
C LEU A 85 -14.68 -21.69 22.65
N VAL A 86 -16.00 -21.92 22.56
CA VAL A 86 -16.75 -21.83 21.30
C VAL A 86 -16.72 -20.40 20.74
N ARG A 87 -16.87 -19.37 21.58
CA ARG A 87 -16.74 -17.97 21.15
C ARG A 87 -15.34 -17.66 20.63
N PHE A 88 -14.30 -18.14 21.32
CA PHE A 88 -12.92 -17.97 20.86
C PHE A 88 -12.66 -18.67 19.53
N LEU A 89 -13.11 -19.92 19.38
CA LEU A 89 -12.95 -20.67 18.13
C LEU A 89 -13.69 -19.99 16.97
N ALA A 90 -14.92 -19.54 17.17
CA ALA A 90 -15.74 -18.96 16.12
C ALA A 90 -15.36 -17.51 15.76
N LEU A 91 -14.96 -16.69 16.75
CA LEU A 91 -14.68 -15.27 16.54
C LEU A 91 -13.19 -14.95 16.38
N VAL A 92 -12.26 -15.86 16.69
CA VAL A 92 -10.81 -15.62 16.55
C VAL A 92 -10.16 -16.63 15.62
N VAL A 93 -10.29 -17.93 15.91
CA VAL A 93 -9.60 -18.97 15.13
C VAL A 93 -10.18 -19.08 13.72
N LEU A 94 -11.50 -19.18 13.59
CA LEU A 94 -12.18 -19.30 12.31
C LEU A 94 -11.87 -18.12 11.36
N PRO A 95 -11.98 -16.84 11.77
CA PRO A 95 -11.65 -15.73 10.87
C PRO A 95 -10.19 -15.72 10.43
N VAL A 96 -9.24 -16.07 11.31
CA VAL A 96 -7.81 -16.15 10.97
C VAL A 96 -7.57 -17.26 9.94
N LEU A 97 -8.14 -18.45 10.14
CA LEU A 97 -8.02 -19.55 9.18
C LEU A 97 -8.61 -19.21 7.82
N LEU A 98 -9.77 -18.57 7.78
CA LEU A 98 -10.39 -18.12 6.54
C LEU A 98 -9.55 -17.05 5.83
N TYR A 99 -9.00 -16.09 6.58
CA TYR A 99 -8.12 -15.06 6.01
C TYR A 99 -6.85 -15.66 5.39
N ILE A 100 -6.20 -16.60 6.08
CA ILE A 100 -5.06 -17.35 5.54
C ILE A 100 -5.50 -18.15 4.30
N GLY A 101 -6.70 -18.75 4.33
CA GLY A 101 -7.30 -19.46 3.20
C GLY A 101 -7.53 -18.58 1.98
N PHE A 102 -7.99 -17.34 2.14
CA PHE A 102 -8.15 -16.39 1.04
C PHE A 102 -6.81 -16.10 0.35
N PHE A 103 -5.74 -15.91 1.13
CA PHE A 103 -4.40 -15.70 0.58
C PHE A 103 -3.79 -16.96 -0.03
N TYR A 104 -4.15 -18.14 0.49
CA TYR A 104 -3.81 -19.40 -0.14
C TYR A 104 -4.42 -19.49 -1.54
N VAL A 105 -5.72 -19.20 -1.68
CA VAL A 105 -6.40 -19.14 -2.97
C VAL A 105 -5.80 -18.04 -3.87
N HIS A 106 -5.52 -16.86 -3.32
CA HIS A 106 -4.89 -15.77 -4.06
C HIS A 106 -3.53 -16.16 -4.68
N LEU A 107 -2.61 -16.71 -3.87
CA LEU A 107 -1.26 -17.09 -4.31
C LEU A 107 -1.21 -18.36 -5.18
N THR A 108 -2.24 -19.20 -5.10
CA THR A 108 -2.37 -20.38 -5.98
C THR A 108 -2.95 -20.02 -7.34
N ILE A 109 -3.90 -19.08 -7.40
CA ILE A 109 -4.45 -18.57 -8.66
C ILE A 109 -3.44 -17.66 -9.38
N LEU A 110 -2.78 -16.74 -8.67
CA LEU A 110 -1.82 -15.80 -9.25
C LEU A 110 -0.39 -16.36 -9.22
N TYR A 111 -0.17 -17.44 -9.96
CA TYR A 111 1.15 -18.11 -10.04
C TYR A 111 2.08 -17.55 -11.12
N ARG A 112 1.62 -16.60 -11.96
CA ARG A 112 2.41 -16.02 -13.08
C ARG A 112 2.99 -14.65 -12.72
N SER A 113 4.15 -14.32 -13.28
CA SER A 113 4.78 -12.99 -13.16
C SER A 113 3.92 -11.91 -13.84
N GLY A 114 3.94 -10.69 -13.28
CA GLY A 114 3.20 -9.53 -13.79
C GLY A 114 3.97 -8.23 -13.55
N PRO A 115 3.52 -7.09 -14.09
CA PRO A 115 4.30 -5.84 -14.12
C PRO A 115 4.68 -5.29 -12.73
N HIS A 116 3.97 -5.69 -11.68
CA HIS A 116 4.17 -5.21 -10.31
C HIS A 116 4.80 -6.25 -9.36
N ASP A 117 5.27 -7.39 -9.87
CA ASP A 117 5.96 -8.40 -9.05
C ASP A 117 7.33 -7.89 -8.52
N GLN A 118 7.87 -6.84 -9.14
CA GLN A 118 9.11 -6.16 -8.79
C GLN A 118 9.16 -5.60 -7.36
N MET A 119 7.99 -5.36 -6.76
CA MET A 119 7.88 -4.94 -5.36
C MET A 119 8.23 -6.05 -4.36
N MET A 120 8.16 -7.31 -4.81
CA MET A 120 8.50 -8.49 -4.02
C MET A 120 10.00 -8.80 -4.10
N SER A 121 10.47 -9.75 -3.30
CA SER A 121 11.85 -10.22 -3.28
C SER A 121 12.19 -11.02 -4.55
N CYS A 122 13.48 -11.10 -4.88
CA CYS A 122 13.97 -11.95 -5.98
C CYS A 122 13.55 -13.41 -5.80
N ALA A 123 13.54 -13.90 -4.56
CA ALA A 123 13.13 -15.27 -4.24
C ALA A 123 11.64 -15.47 -4.53
N PHE A 124 10.79 -14.51 -4.14
CA PHE A 124 9.35 -14.54 -4.42
C PHE A 124 9.09 -14.51 -5.93
N GLN A 125 9.72 -13.57 -6.65
CA GLN A 125 9.60 -13.47 -8.12
C GLN A 125 10.09 -14.73 -8.82
N ALA A 126 11.16 -15.35 -8.32
CA ALA A 126 11.65 -16.62 -8.84
C ALA A 126 10.67 -17.78 -8.62
N SER A 127 9.78 -17.69 -7.62
CA SER A 127 8.76 -18.72 -7.43
C SER A 127 7.57 -18.62 -8.40
N LEU A 128 7.44 -17.52 -9.14
CA LEU A 128 6.38 -17.29 -10.12
C LEU A 128 6.76 -17.84 -11.51
N GLU A 129 5.78 -18.36 -12.23
CA GLU A 129 5.95 -18.81 -13.60
C GLU A 129 6.17 -17.63 -14.54
N GLY A 130 7.26 -17.66 -15.31
CA GLY A 130 7.71 -16.53 -16.13
C GLY A 130 8.49 -15.46 -15.36
N GLY A 131 8.64 -15.59 -14.04
CA GLY A 131 9.43 -14.68 -13.19
C GLY A 131 10.94 -14.98 -13.19
N LEU A 132 11.67 -14.38 -12.25
CA LEU A 132 13.14 -14.36 -12.16
C LEU A 132 13.83 -15.75 -12.22
N ALA A 133 13.11 -16.85 -11.93
CA ALA A 133 13.64 -18.21 -11.98
C ALA A 133 14.04 -18.66 -13.38
N ARG A 134 13.48 -18.06 -14.45
CA ARG A 134 13.94 -18.33 -15.82
C ARG A 134 15.40 -17.90 -16.03
N ILE A 135 15.89 -16.99 -15.20
CA ILE A 135 17.16 -16.30 -15.42
C ILE A 135 18.22 -16.80 -14.44
N THR A 136 17.93 -17.02 -13.16
CA THR A 136 18.96 -17.32 -12.14
C THR A 136 19.52 -18.74 -12.14
N GLN A 137 18.86 -19.72 -12.76
CA GLN A 137 19.32 -21.12 -12.76
C GLN A 137 20.09 -21.47 -14.03
N GLY A 138 21.22 -22.15 -13.88
CA GLY A 138 22.18 -22.40 -14.96
C GLY A 138 23.10 -21.22 -15.30
N GLN A 139 23.06 -20.14 -14.53
CA GLN A 139 24.09 -19.10 -14.59
C GLN A 139 25.37 -19.58 -13.92
N PRO A 140 26.55 -19.10 -14.37
CA PRO A 140 27.79 -19.44 -13.69
C PRO A 140 27.83 -18.84 -12.29
N LEU A 141 28.37 -19.60 -11.33
CA LEU A 141 28.44 -19.17 -9.92
C LEU A 141 29.52 -18.11 -9.71
N GLU A 142 30.70 -18.31 -10.31
CA GLU A 142 31.86 -17.44 -10.11
C GLU A 142 31.92 -16.36 -11.20
N VAL A 143 31.92 -15.10 -10.76
CA VAL A 143 32.15 -13.95 -11.63
C VAL A 143 33.62 -13.94 -12.04
N ALA A 144 33.86 -13.98 -13.35
CA ALA A 144 35.19 -13.99 -13.95
C ALA A 144 35.45 -12.74 -14.79
N PHE A 145 36.71 -12.44 -15.11
CA PHE A 145 37.01 -11.44 -16.12
C PHE A 145 36.42 -11.85 -17.49
N GLY A 146 35.79 -10.90 -18.19
CA GLY A 146 34.96 -11.10 -19.38
C GLY A 146 33.49 -11.40 -19.11
N SER A 147 33.09 -11.50 -17.83
CA SER A 147 31.70 -11.82 -17.47
C SER A 147 30.77 -10.63 -17.69
N GLN A 148 29.59 -10.90 -18.26
CA GLN A 148 28.48 -9.97 -18.38
C GLN A 148 27.59 -10.13 -17.14
N VAL A 149 27.38 -9.06 -16.38
CA VAL A 149 26.65 -9.06 -15.11
C VAL A 149 25.67 -7.91 -15.00
N THR A 150 24.60 -8.09 -14.22
CA THR A 150 23.74 -7.00 -13.74
C THR A 150 23.97 -6.77 -12.25
N LEU A 151 24.21 -5.52 -11.87
CA LEU A 151 24.50 -5.12 -10.48
C LEU A 151 23.24 -4.52 -9.86
N ARG A 152 22.74 -5.16 -8.81
CA ARG A 152 21.56 -4.74 -8.04
C ARG A 152 21.98 -4.21 -6.68
N THR A 153 21.34 -3.14 -6.21
CA THR A 153 21.54 -2.66 -4.84
C THR A 153 20.90 -3.57 -3.79
N MET A 154 21.56 -3.73 -2.64
CA MET A 154 21.01 -4.42 -1.47
C MET A 154 20.37 -3.47 -0.44
N SER A 155 20.26 -2.18 -0.76
CA SER A 155 19.66 -1.18 0.13
C SER A 155 18.21 -1.50 0.49
N SER A 156 17.83 -1.26 1.75
CA SER A 156 16.49 -1.48 2.30
C SER A 156 15.47 -0.36 2.00
N LYS A 157 15.83 0.61 1.15
CA LYS A 157 14.89 1.62 0.59
C LYS A 157 13.98 0.99 -0.49
N PRO A 158 12.75 1.49 -0.70
CA PRO A 158 11.60 0.64 -1.05
C PRO A 158 11.60 0.03 -2.46
N VAL A 159 12.40 0.56 -3.39
CA VAL A 159 12.44 0.09 -4.77
C VAL A 159 13.82 -0.50 -5.08
N PRO A 160 13.91 -1.79 -5.45
CA PRO A 160 15.16 -2.33 -5.94
C PRO A 160 15.53 -1.69 -7.27
N CYS A 161 16.81 -1.38 -7.45
CA CYS A 161 17.29 -0.79 -8.69
C CYS A 161 18.60 -1.43 -9.14
N TRP A 162 18.83 -1.37 -10.44
CA TRP A 162 20.01 -1.89 -11.12
C TRP A 162 20.89 -0.76 -11.63
N LEU A 163 22.20 -0.95 -11.55
CA LEU A 163 23.15 -0.02 -12.17
C LEU A 163 22.87 0.05 -13.66
N HIS A 164 22.55 1.24 -14.14
CA HIS A 164 22.01 1.47 -15.48
C HIS A 164 22.78 2.58 -16.18
N SER A 165 22.87 2.48 -17.51
CA SER A 165 23.37 3.58 -18.33
C SER A 165 22.71 3.59 -19.71
N HIS A 166 22.42 4.77 -20.24
CA HIS A 166 21.75 4.96 -21.52
C HIS A 166 22.44 6.09 -22.29
N LYS A 167 22.18 6.23 -23.59
CA LYS A 167 22.93 7.15 -24.47
C LYS A 167 22.81 8.65 -24.13
N ALA A 168 21.99 9.04 -23.15
CA ALA A 168 21.86 10.43 -22.76
C ALA A 168 23.05 10.86 -21.89
N ASN A 169 23.46 12.11 -22.05
CA ASN A 169 24.55 12.71 -21.29
C ASN A 169 24.00 13.59 -20.17
N TYR A 170 24.78 13.81 -19.12
CA TYR A 170 24.46 14.84 -18.13
C TYR A 170 24.36 16.21 -18.82
N PRO A 171 23.45 17.11 -18.39
CA PRO A 171 23.39 18.46 -18.96
C PRO A 171 24.70 19.19 -18.69
N VAL A 172 25.08 20.18 -19.51
CA VAL A 172 26.34 20.94 -19.34
C VAL A 172 26.34 21.76 -18.04
N ARG A 173 25.16 22.24 -17.64
CA ARG A 173 24.93 22.91 -16.36
C ARG A 173 23.70 22.29 -15.70
N TYR A 174 23.76 22.05 -14.40
CA TYR A 174 22.59 21.66 -13.62
C TYR A 174 21.69 22.87 -13.35
N GLU A 175 20.47 22.64 -12.87
CA GLU A 175 19.47 23.69 -12.60
C GLU A 175 19.97 24.78 -11.64
N ASN A 176 20.88 24.44 -10.73
CA ASN A 176 21.49 25.39 -9.80
C ASN A 176 22.73 26.10 -10.35
N GLY A 177 22.99 26.05 -11.66
CA GLY A 177 24.07 26.75 -12.33
C GLY A 177 25.45 26.12 -12.19
N ARG A 178 25.60 25.03 -11.42
CA ARG A 178 26.85 24.27 -11.31
C ARG A 178 27.18 23.58 -12.64
N GLY A 179 28.47 23.55 -12.97
CA GLY A 179 28.99 22.82 -14.13
C GLY A 179 28.95 21.31 -13.93
N SER A 180 28.78 20.60 -15.04
CA SER A 180 28.72 19.15 -15.13
C SER A 180 29.79 18.64 -16.09
N SER A 181 30.12 17.35 -16.02
CA SER A 181 31.09 16.71 -16.91
C SER A 181 30.61 16.52 -18.35
N HIS A 182 29.30 16.63 -18.57
CA HIS A 182 28.64 16.32 -19.84
C HIS A 182 28.92 14.88 -20.37
N GLN A 183 29.32 13.97 -19.47
CA GLN A 183 29.54 12.57 -19.80
C GLN A 183 28.24 11.76 -19.83
N GLN A 184 28.32 10.48 -20.20
CA GLN A 184 27.15 9.61 -20.26
C GLN A 184 26.55 9.41 -18.86
N GLN A 185 25.22 9.49 -18.75
CA GLN A 185 24.53 9.30 -17.48
C GLN A 185 24.69 7.86 -16.98
N VAL A 186 24.97 7.72 -15.69
CA VAL A 186 24.89 6.45 -14.95
C VAL A 186 23.92 6.64 -13.80
N THR A 187 22.91 5.78 -13.76
CA THR A 187 21.78 5.89 -12.86
C THR A 187 21.48 4.54 -12.23
N CYS A 188 20.48 4.51 -11.35
CA CYS A 188 19.91 3.26 -10.88
C CYS A 188 18.46 3.16 -11.34
N TYR A 189 18.19 2.21 -12.23
CA TYR A 189 16.89 2.04 -12.85
C TYR A 189 16.07 0.97 -12.13
N ALA A 190 14.79 1.24 -11.91
CA ALA A 190 13.90 0.38 -11.14
C ALA A 190 13.37 -0.84 -11.90
N PHE A 191 13.67 -0.95 -13.20
CA PHE A 191 13.19 -2.04 -14.05
C PHE A 191 14.37 -2.76 -14.71
N LYS A 192 14.12 -4.01 -15.11
CA LYS A 192 15.09 -4.79 -15.90
C LYS A 192 15.14 -4.30 -17.32
N ASP A 193 16.35 -4.03 -17.80
CA ASP A 193 16.62 -3.51 -19.14
C ASP A 193 17.92 -4.11 -19.68
N VAL A 194 18.06 -4.14 -21.00
CA VAL A 194 19.32 -4.54 -21.68
C VAL A 194 20.45 -3.57 -21.34
N ASN A 195 20.12 -2.33 -21.00
CA ASN A 195 21.03 -1.29 -20.52
C ASN A 195 21.47 -1.47 -19.04
N ASN A 196 21.06 -2.54 -18.37
CA ASN A 196 21.55 -2.87 -17.02
C ASN A 196 22.79 -3.77 -17.03
N TRP A 197 23.23 -4.23 -18.21
CA TRP A 197 24.33 -5.18 -18.34
C TRP A 197 25.69 -4.48 -18.38
N TRP A 198 26.61 -4.97 -17.56
CA TRP A 198 27.99 -4.52 -17.44
C TRP A 198 28.96 -5.68 -17.68
N ILE A 199 30.10 -5.41 -18.28
CA ILE A 199 31.18 -6.38 -18.48
C ILE A 199 32.29 -6.11 -17.48
N ILE A 200 32.69 -7.14 -16.74
CA ILE A 200 33.85 -7.10 -15.85
C ILE A 200 35.10 -7.30 -16.69
N LYS A 201 35.90 -6.25 -16.89
CA LYS A 201 37.11 -6.28 -17.71
C LYS A 201 38.37 -6.22 -16.84
N ASP A 202 39.38 -6.98 -17.23
CA ASP A 202 40.72 -6.92 -16.65
C ASP A 202 41.45 -5.67 -17.21
N PRO A 203 41.96 -4.75 -16.36
CA PRO A 203 42.71 -3.58 -16.83
C PRO A 203 43.92 -3.91 -17.70
N GLU A 204 44.54 -5.08 -17.48
CA GLU A 204 45.76 -5.51 -18.17
C GLU A 204 45.46 -6.26 -19.48
N SER A 205 44.20 -6.69 -19.69
CA SER A 205 43.79 -7.42 -20.89
C SER A 205 43.03 -6.53 -21.87
N SER A 206 43.31 -6.71 -23.16
CA SER A 206 42.50 -6.15 -24.24
C SER A 206 41.29 -7.01 -24.59
N SER A 207 41.23 -8.27 -24.12
CA SER A 207 40.12 -9.17 -24.39
C SER A 207 38.87 -8.82 -23.58
N LEU A 208 37.70 -8.91 -24.23
CA LEU A 208 36.38 -8.73 -23.60
C LEU A 208 35.65 -10.06 -23.39
N VAL A 209 36.28 -11.15 -23.83
CA VAL A 209 35.77 -12.53 -23.78
C VAL A 209 36.34 -13.22 -22.55
N VAL A 210 35.56 -14.12 -21.96
CA VAL A 210 36.01 -14.93 -20.81
C VAL A 210 37.10 -15.91 -21.25
N ASN A 211 38.21 -15.93 -20.51
CA ASN A 211 39.29 -16.88 -20.75
C ASN A 211 38.81 -18.34 -20.58
N SER A 212 39.49 -19.28 -21.25
CA SER A 212 39.27 -20.72 -21.06
C SER A 212 40.56 -21.34 -20.50
N PRO A 213 40.66 -21.66 -19.19
CA PRO A 213 39.61 -21.59 -18.16
C PRO A 213 39.29 -20.16 -17.64
N PRO A 214 38.08 -19.92 -17.08
CA PRO A 214 37.70 -18.62 -16.55
C PRO A 214 38.62 -18.17 -15.41
N LYS A 215 39.07 -16.92 -15.43
CA LYS A 215 39.84 -16.28 -14.34
C LYS A 215 38.85 -15.60 -13.37
N PRO A 216 38.55 -16.18 -12.19
CA PRO A 216 37.58 -15.61 -11.26
C PRO A 216 38.10 -14.30 -10.65
N VAL A 217 37.20 -13.36 -10.39
CA VAL A 217 37.51 -12.11 -9.71
C VAL A 217 37.51 -12.36 -8.20
N ARG A 218 38.56 -11.92 -7.51
CA ARG A 218 38.75 -12.12 -6.08
C ARG A 218 38.60 -10.81 -5.31
N HIS A 219 38.47 -10.94 -3.99
CA HIS A 219 38.56 -9.79 -3.10
C HIS A 219 39.88 -9.04 -3.31
N GLY A 220 39.81 -7.72 -3.46
CA GLY A 220 40.97 -6.84 -3.64
C GLY A 220 41.39 -6.63 -5.09
N ASP A 221 40.85 -7.40 -6.05
CA ASP A 221 41.15 -7.24 -7.46
C ASP A 221 40.65 -5.89 -7.98
N VAL A 222 41.41 -5.32 -8.92
CA VAL A 222 41.05 -4.10 -9.64
C VAL A 222 40.41 -4.47 -10.97
N ILE A 223 39.23 -3.93 -11.22
CA ILE A 223 38.42 -4.20 -12.40
C ILE A 223 38.08 -2.90 -13.14
N GLN A 224 37.75 -3.05 -14.42
CA GLN A 224 37.05 -2.05 -15.21
C GLN A 224 35.62 -2.52 -15.47
N LEU A 225 34.65 -1.64 -15.27
CA LEU A 225 33.24 -1.92 -15.58
C LEU A 225 32.89 -1.26 -16.91
N LEU A 226 32.65 -2.07 -17.94
CA LEU A 226 32.28 -1.60 -19.27
C LEU A 226 30.78 -1.77 -19.49
N HIS A 227 30.07 -0.71 -19.84
CA HIS A 227 28.64 -0.81 -20.13
C HIS A 227 28.39 -1.64 -21.40
N GLY A 228 27.50 -2.64 -21.31
CA GLY A 228 27.32 -3.66 -22.35
C GLY A 228 26.85 -3.11 -23.70
N MET A 229 25.93 -2.14 -23.68
CA MET A 229 25.34 -1.57 -24.90
C MET A 229 26.11 -0.38 -25.48
N THR A 230 26.66 0.50 -24.64
CA THR A 230 27.33 1.73 -25.11
C THR A 230 28.85 1.65 -25.10
N SER A 231 29.43 0.56 -24.55
CA SER A 231 30.88 0.37 -24.42
C SER A 231 31.60 1.54 -23.76
N ARG A 232 30.94 2.22 -22.81
CA ARG A 232 31.56 3.26 -21.97
C ARG A 232 31.99 2.68 -20.64
N TYR A 233 33.12 3.14 -20.13
CA TYR A 233 33.63 2.70 -18.85
C TYR A 233 32.97 3.47 -17.70
N LEU A 234 32.59 2.76 -16.64
CA LEU A 234 32.15 3.36 -15.39
C LEU A 234 33.30 4.18 -14.81
N ASN A 235 33.05 5.46 -14.60
CA ASN A 235 34.03 6.45 -14.22
C ASN A 235 33.47 7.31 -13.07
N THR A 236 34.35 7.77 -12.20
CA THR A 236 34.04 8.85 -11.26
C THR A 236 35.22 9.79 -11.20
N HIS A 237 34.95 11.04 -10.87
CA HIS A 237 35.90 12.13 -11.01
C HIS A 237 35.51 13.26 -10.06
N ASP A 238 36.38 14.27 -9.95
CA ASP A 238 36.19 15.38 -9.01
C ASP A 238 35.20 16.44 -9.53
N VAL A 239 33.99 15.98 -9.86
CA VAL A 239 32.83 16.80 -10.22
C VAL A 239 31.72 16.44 -9.24
N ALA A 240 31.04 17.46 -8.71
CA ALA A 240 29.97 17.27 -7.75
C ALA A 240 28.74 16.63 -8.40
N ALA A 241 28.14 15.65 -7.71
CA ALA A 241 26.94 14.97 -8.20
C ALA A 241 25.74 15.95 -8.37
N PRO A 242 24.81 15.67 -9.31
CA PRO A 242 23.73 16.58 -9.68
C PRO A 242 22.80 16.94 -8.53
N MET A 243 22.38 15.96 -7.73
CA MET A 243 21.46 16.18 -6.60
C MET A 243 22.21 16.28 -5.27
N THR A 244 23.33 15.57 -5.13
CA THR A 244 24.12 15.54 -3.89
C THR A 244 25.51 16.18 -4.07
N PRO A 245 25.63 17.53 -3.90
CA PRO A 245 26.86 18.26 -4.20
C PRO A 245 28.09 17.83 -3.39
N HIS A 246 27.91 17.13 -2.28
CA HIS A 246 28.99 16.69 -1.40
C HIS A 246 29.61 15.36 -1.85
N SER A 247 28.98 14.68 -2.81
CA SER A 247 29.44 13.42 -3.40
C SER A 247 29.94 13.64 -4.82
N GLN A 248 30.75 12.71 -5.32
CA GLN A 248 31.29 12.73 -6.67
C GLN A 248 30.27 12.19 -7.69
N GLU A 249 30.23 12.81 -8.86
CA GLU A 249 29.47 12.33 -10.01
C GLU A 249 30.04 11.00 -10.49
N VAL A 250 29.14 10.06 -10.81
CA VAL A 250 29.46 8.80 -11.45
C VAL A 250 28.89 8.83 -12.86
N SER A 251 29.72 8.52 -13.85
CA SER A 251 29.41 8.71 -15.26
C SER A 251 29.98 7.57 -16.12
N GLY A 252 29.48 7.44 -17.34
CA GLY A 252 30.13 6.66 -18.38
C GLY A 252 31.11 7.54 -19.13
N TYR A 253 32.41 7.25 -19.05
CA TYR A 253 33.45 8.09 -19.62
C TYR A 253 33.29 8.24 -21.14
N ILE A 254 33.24 9.48 -21.61
CA ILE A 254 33.29 9.84 -23.02
C ILE A 254 34.57 10.64 -23.24
N ASP A 255 35.40 10.17 -24.17
CA ASP A 255 36.58 10.92 -24.58
C ASP A 255 36.17 12.05 -25.53
N PHE A 256 36.10 13.26 -24.97
CA PHE A 256 35.85 14.49 -25.75
C PHE A 256 37.14 15.12 -26.29
N ASN A 257 38.29 14.42 -26.23
CA ASN A 257 39.60 14.97 -26.56
C ASN A 257 39.95 16.19 -25.68
N VAL A 258 39.52 16.14 -24.42
CA VAL A 258 39.77 17.13 -23.37
C VAL A 258 40.78 16.54 -22.39
N SER A 259 41.60 17.36 -21.73
CA SER A 259 42.70 16.99 -20.83
C SER A 259 42.33 16.20 -19.56
N MET A 260 41.13 15.64 -19.46
CA MET A 260 40.69 14.81 -18.33
C MET A 260 40.83 13.32 -18.67
N PRO A 261 41.87 12.62 -18.17
CA PRO A 261 42.02 11.19 -18.42
C PRO A 261 40.92 10.39 -17.72
N ALA A 262 40.58 9.24 -18.31
CA ALA A 262 39.64 8.30 -17.71
C ALA A 262 40.16 7.78 -16.35
N GLN A 263 39.32 7.85 -15.31
CA GLN A 263 39.53 7.25 -14.01
C GLN A 263 38.49 6.14 -13.82
N ASN A 264 38.79 4.97 -14.42
CA ASN A 264 37.82 3.89 -14.57
C ASN A 264 38.18 2.61 -13.79
N LEU A 265 39.11 2.71 -12.84
CA LEU A 265 39.60 1.59 -12.06
C LEU A 265 38.82 1.47 -10.74
N TRP A 266 38.22 0.30 -10.52
CA TRP A 266 37.43 -0.01 -9.33
C TRP A 266 38.00 -1.25 -8.63
N ARG A 267 38.25 -1.15 -7.33
CA ARG A 267 38.65 -2.27 -6.48
C ARG A 267 37.40 -2.96 -5.91
N VAL A 268 37.36 -4.29 -5.98
CA VAL A 268 36.26 -5.11 -5.46
C VAL A 268 36.49 -5.44 -3.98
N ASP A 269 35.60 -4.96 -3.11
CA ASP A 269 35.58 -5.27 -1.67
C ASP A 269 34.40 -6.18 -1.34
N ILE A 270 34.66 -7.46 -1.01
CA ILE A 270 33.63 -8.46 -0.67
C ILE A 270 33.40 -8.39 0.83
N LEU A 271 32.20 -8.00 1.25
CA LEU A 271 31.88 -7.70 2.66
C LEU A 271 31.57 -8.94 3.48
N ASN A 272 30.91 -9.93 2.89
CA ASN A 272 30.51 -11.18 3.55
C ASN A 272 31.56 -12.30 3.38
N ARG A 273 32.85 -11.92 3.37
CA ARG A 273 33.94 -12.86 3.14
C ARG A 273 34.32 -13.62 4.41
N GLU A 274 34.59 -14.92 4.28
CA GLU A 274 35.19 -15.72 5.35
C GLU A 274 36.72 -15.72 5.28
N SER A 275 37.28 -15.53 4.08
CA SER A 275 38.72 -15.46 3.84
C SER A 275 39.07 -14.46 2.73
N ASP A 276 40.29 -13.93 2.76
CA ASP A 276 40.77 -12.98 1.73
C ASP A 276 40.99 -13.62 0.35
N ARG A 277 40.86 -14.95 0.24
CA ARG A 277 40.94 -15.69 -1.04
C ARG A 277 39.56 -15.92 -1.66
N GLU A 278 38.50 -15.37 -1.08
CA GLU A 278 37.14 -15.60 -1.56
C GLU A 278 36.90 -14.98 -2.93
N THR A 279 36.25 -15.76 -3.80
CA THR A 279 35.86 -15.36 -5.15
C THR A 279 34.52 -14.63 -5.13
N TRP A 280 34.35 -13.70 -6.07
CA TRP A 280 33.09 -13.00 -6.25
C TRP A 280 32.05 -13.95 -6.84
N LYS A 281 31.04 -14.30 -6.04
CA LYS A 281 29.96 -15.22 -6.41
C LYS A 281 28.67 -14.47 -6.72
N THR A 282 27.92 -14.96 -7.69
CA THR A 282 26.58 -14.46 -8.03
C THR A 282 25.59 -14.72 -6.91
N ILE A 283 24.69 -13.76 -6.64
CA ILE A 283 23.62 -13.78 -5.62
C ILE A 283 24.11 -13.85 -4.16
N VAL A 284 25.24 -14.50 -3.88
CA VAL A 284 25.75 -14.75 -2.54
C VAL A 284 26.65 -13.62 -2.05
N SER A 285 27.54 -13.10 -2.91
CA SER A 285 28.51 -12.09 -2.47
C SER A 285 27.89 -10.70 -2.40
N SER A 286 28.03 -10.06 -1.23
CA SER A 286 27.75 -8.65 -1.03
C SER A 286 29.03 -7.87 -1.29
N VAL A 287 29.05 -7.09 -2.36
CA VAL A 287 30.24 -6.36 -2.82
C VAL A 287 30.09 -4.86 -2.74
N ARG A 288 31.22 -4.21 -2.50
CA ARG A 288 31.42 -2.78 -2.56
C ARG A 288 32.45 -2.48 -3.65
N LEU A 289 32.16 -1.50 -4.49
CA LEU A 289 33.07 -1.06 -5.54
C LEU A 289 33.75 0.23 -5.08
N VAL A 290 35.06 0.17 -4.87
CA VAL A 290 35.87 1.29 -4.38
C VAL A 290 36.70 1.85 -5.52
N HIS A 291 36.48 3.10 -5.88
CA HIS A 291 37.24 3.78 -6.91
C HIS A 291 38.71 3.94 -6.48
N VAL A 292 39.66 3.57 -7.33
CA VAL A 292 41.08 3.51 -6.97
C VAL A 292 41.66 4.92 -6.77
N ASN A 293 41.35 5.87 -7.65
CA ASN A 293 41.99 7.20 -7.63
C ASN A 293 41.46 8.08 -6.50
N THR A 294 40.14 8.07 -6.25
CA THR A 294 39.51 8.96 -5.26
C THR A 294 39.15 8.27 -3.95
N SER A 295 39.30 6.95 -3.87
CA SER A 295 38.83 6.11 -2.75
C SER A 295 37.32 6.21 -2.47
N ALA A 296 36.55 6.76 -3.43
CA ALA A 296 35.11 6.87 -3.33
C ALA A 296 34.43 5.52 -3.55
N VAL A 297 33.32 5.28 -2.87
CA VAL A 297 32.52 4.06 -2.99
C VAL A 297 31.32 4.32 -3.87
N LEU A 298 31.05 3.40 -4.79
CA LEU A 298 29.84 3.41 -5.59
C LEU A 298 28.62 3.19 -4.70
N LYS A 299 27.76 4.20 -4.61
CA LYS A 299 26.64 4.23 -3.67
C LYS A 299 25.41 4.86 -4.30
N LEU A 300 24.24 4.49 -3.80
CA LEU A 300 23.00 5.22 -4.06
C LEU A 300 22.86 6.41 -3.12
N SER A 301 22.63 7.58 -3.71
CA SER A 301 22.29 8.80 -3.00
C SER A 301 20.89 8.67 -2.36
N GLY A 302 19.95 8.04 -3.07
CA GLY A 302 18.57 7.83 -2.63
C GLY A 302 17.62 8.97 -3.02
N THR A 303 18.09 9.93 -3.81
CA THR A 303 17.29 10.95 -4.49
C THR A 303 17.09 10.59 -5.96
N SER A 304 15.95 10.95 -6.54
CA SER A 304 15.69 10.81 -7.97
C SER A 304 16.25 12.01 -8.74
N LEU A 305 16.74 11.75 -9.95
CA LEU A 305 17.15 12.78 -10.89
C LEU A 305 15.92 13.55 -11.44
N PRO A 306 16.10 14.78 -11.95
CA PRO A 306 15.03 15.53 -12.62
C PRO A 306 14.62 14.91 -13.96
N GLU A 307 13.76 15.60 -14.71
CA GLU A 307 13.21 15.10 -15.99
C GLU A 307 14.30 14.74 -17.01
N TRP A 308 15.42 15.47 -17.06
CA TRP A 308 16.55 15.16 -17.94
C TRP A 308 17.23 13.82 -17.63
N GLY A 309 17.05 13.30 -16.41
CA GLY A 309 17.53 11.99 -15.95
C GLY A 309 16.40 10.96 -15.83
N PHE A 310 15.26 11.20 -16.50
CA PHE A 310 14.10 10.31 -16.57
C PHE A 310 13.53 9.87 -15.20
N LYS A 311 13.70 10.70 -14.16
CA LYS A 311 13.29 10.39 -12.77
C LYS A 311 13.92 9.10 -12.21
N GLN A 312 15.05 8.68 -12.76
CA GLN A 312 15.81 7.53 -12.27
C GLN A 312 16.60 7.90 -11.00
N LEU A 313 17.04 6.92 -10.21
CA LEU A 313 17.76 7.18 -8.96
C LEU A 313 19.22 7.58 -9.23
N GLU A 314 19.71 8.53 -8.44
CA GLU A 314 21.09 9.03 -8.53
C GLU A 314 22.10 8.03 -7.93
N VAL A 315 23.13 7.72 -8.73
CA VAL A 315 24.32 6.93 -8.32
C VAL A 315 25.49 7.90 -8.14
N VAL A 316 26.20 7.76 -7.02
CA VAL A 316 27.28 8.68 -6.62
C VAL A 316 28.51 7.95 -6.09
N GLY A 317 29.65 8.63 -6.14
CA GLY A 317 30.88 8.23 -5.47
C GLY A 317 31.00 8.98 -4.15
N ASP A 318 30.95 8.28 -3.03
CA ASP A 318 31.04 8.91 -1.69
C ASP A 318 32.18 8.31 -0.87
N LYS A 319 32.80 9.12 0.00
CA LYS A 319 33.88 8.61 0.86
C LYS A 319 33.31 7.68 1.93
N ILE A 320 34.12 6.70 2.35
CA ILE A 320 33.72 5.74 3.40
C ILE A 320 33.59 6.48 4.74
N ASN A 321 32.36 6.83 5.11
CA ASN A 321 32.05 7.26 6.47
C ASN A 321 31.75 6.03 7.34
N LYS A 322 32.25 6.01 8.59
CA LYS A 322 32.09 4.90 9.56
C LYS A 322 30.63 4.66 10.04
N GLY A 323 29.64 5.25 9.37
CA GLY A 323 28.23 4.98 9.59
C GLY A 323 27.74 3.79 8.77
N TYR A 324 26.82 3.00 9.32
CA TYR A 324 26.24 1.82 8.69
C TYR A 324 25.45 2.21 7.41
N GLN A 325 26.05 2.06 6.23
CA GLN A 325 25.39 2.39 4.96
C GLN A 325 25.18 1.15 4.09
N GLN A 326 23.96 0.58 4.19
CA GLN A 326 23.49 -0.49 3.29
C GLN A 326 23.34 -0.02 1.82
N SER A 327 23.36 1.29 1.56
CA SER A 327 23.15 1.89 0.23
C SER A 327 24.35 1.80 -0.73
N GLY A 328 25.52 1.37 -0.24
CA GLY A 328 26.73 1.14 -1.05
C GLY A 328 27.03 -0.34 -1.29
N ILE A 329 26.08 -1.24 -1.00
CA ILE A 329 26.24 -2.68 -1.16
C ILE A 329 25.53 -3.12 -2.44
N TRP A 330 26.27 -3.82 -3.29
CA TRP A 330 25.82 -4.35 -4.56
C TRP A 330 25.89 -5.87 -4.56
N ASN A 331 25.04 -6.47 -5.38
CA ASN A 331 25.01 -7.91 -5.62
C ASN A 331 24.83 -8.17 -7.12
N VAL A 332 25.46 -9.22 -7.63
CA VAL A 332 25.24 -9.66 -9.01
C VAL A 332 23.99 -10.52 -9.05
N GLU A 333 22.96 -10.04 -9.73
CA GLU A 333 21.68 -10.76 -9.86
C GLU A 333 21.68 -11.67 -11.09
N GLU A 334 22.12 -11.17 -12.23
CA GLU A 334 22.20 -11.93 -13.49
C GLU A 334 23.64 -11.98 -13.97
N HIS A 335 24.05 -13.14 -14.48
CA HIS A 335 25.41 -13.41 -14.89
C HIS A 335 25.48 -14.35 -16.10
N ARG A 336 26.32 -14.00 -17.07
CA ARG A 336 26.66 -14.81 -18.25
C ARG A 336 28.15 -14.66 -18.57
N TYR A 337 28.77 -15.72 -19.07
CA TYR A 337 30.13 -15.61 -19.63
C TYR A 337 30.05 -15.04 -21.05
N GLY A 338 30.66 -13.87 -21.26
CA GLY A 338 30.71 -13.24 -22.58
C GLY A 338 31.55 -14.06 -23.55
N LYS A 339 30.96 -14.41 -24.70
CA LYS A 339 31.63 -15.17 -25.77
C LYS A 339 32.01 -14.29 -26.97
N SER A 340 31.31 -13.17 -27.14
CA SER A 340 31.40 -12.32 -28.34
C SER A 340 32.39 -11.17 -28.15
N GLN A 341 33.31 -11.01 -29.09
CA GLN A 341 34.31 -9.94 -29.06
C GLN A 341 33.78 -8.66 -29.73
N GLU A 342 33.05 -8.79 -30.83
CA GLU A 342 32.46 -7.68 -31.58
C GLU A 342 31.26 -7.05 -30.86
N GLN A 343 31.10 -5.73 -31.01
CA GLN A 343 30.01 -4.99 -30.38
C GLN A 343 28.63 -5.44 -30.89
N LYS A 344 28.47 -5.65 -32.20
CA LYS A 344 27.17 -5.99 -32.80
C LYS A 344 26.67 -7.36 -32.34
N GLU A 345 27.55 -8.35 -32.26
CA GLU A 345 27.23 -9.70 -31.76
C GLU A 345 26.92 -9.69 -30.27
N ARG A 346 27.64 -8.88 -29.49
CA ARG A 346 27.36 -8.67 -28.06
C ARG A 346 25.99 -8.04 -27.84
N GLU A 347 25.62 -7.02 -28.62
CA GLU A 347 24.28 -6.42 -28.53
C GLU A 347 23.18 -7.44 -28.84
N LEU A 348 23.42 -8.37 -29.77
CA LEU A 348 22.49 -9.47 -30.08
C LEU A 348 22.44 -10.51 -28.94
N GLU A 349 23.59 -10.86 -28.36
CA GLU A 349 23.70 -11.77 -27.22
C GLU A 349 22.94 -11.21 -26.00
N LEU A 350 23.10 -9.92 -25.70
CA LEU A 350 22.42 -9.23 -24.61
C LEU A 350 20.90 -9.14 -24.81
N LYS A 351 20.44 -9.03 -26.06
CA LYS A 351 19.00 -9.05 -26.40
C LYS A 351 18.40 -10.46 -26.33
N SER A 352 19.23 -11.51 -26.35
CA SER A 352 18.75 -12.89 -26.32
C SER A 352 18.30 -13.33 -24.91
N PRO A 353 17.13 -14.00 -24.79
CA PRO A 353 16.64 -14.46 -23.50
C PRO A 353 17.48 -15.62 -22.95
N THR A 354 17.84 -15.56 -21.67
CA THR A 354 18.38 -16.73 -20.94
C THR A 354 17.24 -17.70 -20.71
N HIS A 355 17.33 -18.87 -21.36
CA HIS A 355 16.42 -19.98 -21.16
C HIS A 355 17.08 -20.99 -20.24
N ASN A 356 16.73 -21.02 -18.96
CA ASN A 356 16.91 -22.19 -18.11
C ASN A 356 15.78 -22.23 -17.09
N HIS A 357 15.04 -23.33 -17.06
CA HIS A 357 13.87 -23.51 -16.21
C HIS A 357 14.20 -24.45 -15.06
N ILE A 358 14.32 -23.95 -13.83
CA ILE A 358 14.03 -24.77 -12.66
C ILE A 358 13.29 -23.91 -11.62
N LYS A 359 12.29 -24.49 -10.95
CA LYS A 359 11.42 -23.79 -10.01
C LYS A 359 12.05 -23.85 -8.61
N ARG A 360 12.24 -22.70 -7.96
CA ARG A 360 12.60 -22.65 -6.54
C ARG A 360 11.30 -22.70 -5.72
N ASN A 361 11.12 -23.74 -4.93
CA ASN A 361 9.89 -23.95 -4.16
C ASN A 361 9.97 -23.16 -2.85
N LEU A 362 9.44 -21.93 -2.84
CA LEU A 362 9.15 -21.21 -1.60
C LEU A 362 7.90 -21.78 -0.94
N THR A 363 7.91 -21.87 0.40
CA THR A 363 6.72 -22.26 1.17
C THR A 363 5.66 -21.17 1.11
N PHE A 364 4.40 -21.57 1.23
CA PHE A 364 3.27 -20.63 1.25
C PHE A 364 3.37 -19.61 2.38
N MET A 365 3.82 -20.02 3.58
CA MET A 365 3.97 -19.12 4.74
C MET A 365 4.97 -18.00 4.47
N THR A 366 6.12 -18.30 3.85
CA THR A 366 7.11 -17.27 3.50
C THR A 366 6.53 -16.27 2.51
N LYS A 367 5.84 -16.77 1.46
CA LYS A 367 5.16 -15.91 0.48
C LYS A 367 4.08 -15.03 1.14
N PHE A 368 3.27 -15.62 2.02
CA PHE A 368 2.21 -14.93 2.73
C PHE A 368 2.78 -13.81 3.61
N LEU A 369 3.76 -14.10 4.47
CA LEU A 369 4.35 -13.11 5.37
C LEU A 369 5.03 -11.98 4.60
N GLU A 370 5.74 -12.28 3.52
CA GLU A 370 6.36 -11.28 2.67
C GLU A 370 5.32 -10.34 2.05
N LEU A 371 4.25 -10.91 1.48
CA LEU A 371 3.16 -10.13 0.89
C LEU A 371 2.45 -9.24 1.92
N GLN A 372 2.17 -9.78 3.11
CA GLN A 372 1.54 -9.05 4.22
C GLN A 372 2.40 -7.87 4.67
N TRP A 373 3.71 -8.10 4.85
CA TRP A 373 4.65 -7.05 5.19
C TRP A 373 4.69 -5.94 4.13
N LYS A 374 4.70 -6.32 2.86
CA LYS A 374 4.67 -5.37 1.74
C LYS A 374 3.36 -4.57 1.72
N MET A 375 2.20 -5.20 1.93
CA MET A 375 0.91 -4.50 2.01
C MET A 375 0.85 -3.46 3.13
N LEU A 376 1.59 -3.64 4.24
CA LEU A 376 1.62 -2.70 5.36
C LEU A 376 2.67 -1.59 5.20
N THR A 377 3.83 -1.93 4.65
CA THR A 377 5.00 -1.02 4.58
C THR A 377 5.12 -0.22 3.30
N LEU A 378 4.51 -0.66 2.19
CA LEU A 378 4.57 0.06 0.93
C LEU A 378 3.85 1.41 1.07
N LYS A 379 4.63 2.49 1.10
CA LYS A 379 4.16 3.85 0.89
C LYS A 379 4.06 4.07 -0.61
N ASN A 380 2.85 4.23 -1.14
CA ASN A 380 2.71 4.78 -2.48
C ASN A 380 3.18 6.24 -2.43
N GLU A 381 3.94 6.68 -3.42
CA GLU A 381 4.25 8.10 -3.59
C GLU A 381 2.92 8.86 -3.73
N GLU A 382 2.66 9.71 -2.73
CA GLU A 382 1.39 10.42 -2.59
C GLU A 382 1.34 11.57 -3.57
N SER A 383 0.80 11.33 -4.78
CA SER A 383 0.29 12.45 -5.56
C SER A 383 -0.99 12.92 -4.91
N GLU A 384 -1.00 14.16 -4.38
CA GLU A 384 -2.23 14.81 -3.94
C GLU A 384 -3.25 14.77 -5.07
N HIS A 385 -4.38 14.10 -4.83
CA HIS A 385 -5.46 14.00 -5.81
C HIS A 385 -6.42 15.16 -5.61
N ARG A 386 -6.93 15.75 -6.70
CA ARG A 386 -7.86 16.90 -6.65
C ARG A 386 -9.09 16.65 -5.77
N TYR A 387 -9.62 15.43 -5.80
CA TYR A 387 -10.78 15.01 -4.99
C TYR A 387 -10.38 14.39 -3.63
N SER A 388 -9.13 14.56 -3.20
CA SER A 388 -8.75 14.19 -1.82
C SER A 388 -9.49 15.09 -0.83
N SER A 389 -9.78 14.57 0.35
CA SER A 389 -10.65 15.21 1.33
C SER A 389 -10.17 14.95 2.74
N SER A 390 -10.36 15.92 3.63
CA SER A 390 -10.01 15.78 5.04
C SER A 390 -11.13 15.07 5.83
N PRO A 391 -10.82 14.36 6.93
CA PRO A 391 -11.83 13.72 7.75
C PRO A 391 -12.91 14.66 8.31
N LEU A 392 -12.60 15.95 8.50
CA LEU A 392 -13.54 16.94 9.02
C LEU A 392 -14.62 17.30 7.99
N GLU A 393 -14.23 17.45 6.71
CA GLU A 393 -15.13 17.74 5.59
C GLU A 393 -16.19 16.66 5.39
N TRP A 394 -15.92 15.43 5.83
CA TRP A 394 -16.89 14.33 5.75
C TRP A 394 -18.07 14.54 6.69
N ILE A 395 -17.91 15.18 7.85
CA ILE A 395 -19.06 15.38 8.76
C ILE A 395 -20.06 16.37 8.17
N THR A 396 -19.56 17.41 7.51
CA THR A 396 -20.35 18.47 6.92
C THR A 396 -20.83 18.13 5.51
N LEU A 397 -20.22 17.14 4.84
CA LEU A 397 -20.43 16.83 3.41
C LEU A 397 -20.02 18.04 2.55
N ASP A 398 -18.80 18.52 2.74
CA ASP A 398 -18.27 19.64 1.97
C ASP A 398 -17.61 19.17 0.66
N THR A 399 -17.13 17.93 0.59
CA THR A 399 -16.51 17.36 -0.61
C THR A 399 -17.43 16.40 -1.35
N ASN A 400 -17.32 16.38 -2.67
CA ASN A 400 -17.88 15.37 -3.57
C ASN A 400 -16.75 14.70 -4.39
N ILE A 401 -17.03 13.55 -4.99
CA ILE A 401 -16.08 12.86 -5.88
C ILE A 401 -16.75 12.61 -7.23
N ALA A 402 -16.17 13.09 -8.32
CA ALA A 402 -16.63 12.73 -9.66
C ALA A 402 -16.03 11.38 -10.07
N TYR A 403 -16.88 10.39 -10.36
CA TYR A 403 -16.46 9.07 -10.86
C TYR A 403 -16.40 9.01 -12.37
N TRP A 404 -17.32 9.69 -13.04
CA TRP A 404 -17.45 9.62 -14.48
C TRP A 404 -18.11 10.87 -15.04
N LEU A 405 -17.64 11.29 -16.21
CA LEU A 405 -18.22 12.35 -17.01
C LEU A 405 -18.30 11.84 -18.45
N HIS A 406 -19.45 11.95 -19.09
CA HIS A 406 -19.61 11.56 -20.48
C HIS A 406 -18.84 12.52 -21.40
N THR A 407 -18.27 11.99 -22.48
CA THR A 407 -17.40 12.75 -23.38
C THR A 407 -18.15 13.78 -24.25
N SER A 408 -19.41 13.48 -24.60
CA SER A 408 -20.24 14.34 -25.47
C SER A 408 -21.52 14.87 -24.82
N SER A 409 -21.87 14.43 -23.62
CA SER A 409 -23.06 14.89 -22.90
C SER A 409 -22.66 15.37 -21.50
N ASN A 410 -23.48 16.21 -20.87
CA ASN A 410 -23.24 16.65 -19.49
C ASN A 410 -23.67 15.59 -18.46
N ALA A 411 -23.81 14.32 -18.86
CA ALA A 411 -24.09 13.24 -17.95
C ALA A 411 -22.86 12.97 -17.07
N GLN A 412 -23.05 12.93 -15.76
CA GLN A 412 -21.98 12.70 -14.80
C GLN A 412 -22.45 11.82 -13.66
N ILE A 413 -21.53 10.98 -13.15
CA ILE A 413 -21.72 10.18 -11.96
C ILE A 413 -20.84 10.75 -10.87
N GLN A 414 -21.45 11.19 -9.78
CA GLN A 414 -20.76 11.75 -8.63
C GLN A 414 -21.15 11.04 -7.34
N LEU A 415 -20.18 10.86 -6.44
CA LEU A 415 -20.42 10.45 -5.07
C LEU A 415 -20.83 11.67 -4.24
N ILE A 416 -22.14 11.84 -4.07
CA ILE A 416 -22.72 12.87 -3.21
C ILE A 416 -23.69 12.21 -2.24
N GLY A 417 -23.56 12.54 -0.95
CA GLY A 417 -24.48 12.08 0.08
C GLY A 417 -25.82 12.82 0.05
N ASN A 418 -26.89 12.18 0.53
CA ASN A 418 -28.14 12.90 0.79
C ASN A 418 -27.95 13.84 1.99
N ILE A 419 -27.97 15.16 1.75
CA ILE A 419 -27.70 16.17 2.80
C ILE A 419 -28.64 16.01 3.99
N VAL A 420 -29.92 15.72 3.72
CA VAL A 420 -30.94 15.58 4.76
C VAL A 420 -30.60 14.39 5.65
N THR A 421 -30.33 13.22 5.06
CA THR A 421 -29.91 12.02 5.80
C THR A 421 -28.63 12.26 6.59
N TRP A 422 -27.65 12.93 6.00
CA TRP A 422 -26.37 13.23 6.65
C TRP A 422 -26.56 14.12 7.89
N THR A 423 -27.39 15.15 7.75
CA THR A 423 -27.68 16.11 8.81
C THR A 423 -28.46 15.46 9.96
N ILE A 424 -29.46 14.64 9.64
CA ILE A 424 -30.23 13.90 10.66
C ILE A 424 -29.34 12.90 11.38
N ALA A 425 -28.47 12.18 10.66
CA ALA A 425 -27.54 11.24 11.27
C ALA A 425 -26.58 11.95 12.25
N LYS A 426 -26.11 13.16 11.90
CA LYS A 426 -25.31 14.02 12.77
C LYS A 426 -26.08 14.47 14.01
N ILE A 427 -27.31 14.96 13.83
CA ILE A 427 -28.17 15.41 14.93
C ILE A 427 -28.53 14.25 15.86
N ALA A 428 -28.90 13.08 15.31
CA ALA A 428 -29.24 11.90 16.09
C ALA A 428 -28.07 11.45 16.98
N LEU A 429 -26.84 11.45 16.47
CA LEU A 429 -25.66 11.14 17.26
C LEU A 429 -25.44 12.16 18.39
N ALA A 430 -25.59 13.46 18.12
CA ALA A 430 -25.44 14.51 19.12
C ALA A 430 -26.52 14.43 20.23
N VAL A 431 -27.78 14.25 19.83
CA VAL A 431 -28.91 14.07 20.76
C VAL A 431 -28.69 12.84 21.63
N TYR A 432 -28.19 11.75 21.07
CA TYR A 432 -27.86 10.56 21.84
C TYR A 432 -26.78 10.80 22.88
N PHE A 433 -25.67 11.43 22.52
CA PHE A 433 -24.61 11.74 23.48
C PHE A 433 -25.13 12.61 24.62
N LEU A 434 -26.00 13.59 24.32
CA LEU A 434 -26.65 14.42 25.34
C LEU A 434 -27.57 13.59 26.25
N LEU A 435 -28.44 12.75 25.68
CA LEU A 435 -29.31 11.85 26.44
C LEU A 435 -28.51 10.87 27.29
N PHE A 436 -27.49 10.23 26.72
CA PHE A 436 -26.63 9.29 27.42
C PHE A 436 -25.91 9.96 28.59
N LEU A 437 -25.31 11.14 28.39
CA LEU A 437 -24.62 11.87 29.45
C LEU A 437 -25.58 12.32 30.56
N THR A 438 -26.76 12.83 30.20
CA THR A 438 -27.77 13.24 31.18
C THR A 438 -28.28 12.05 32.01
N TYR A 439 -28.58 10.91 31.40
CA TYR A 439 -28.95 9.69 32.12
C TYR A 439 -27.80 9.16 32.97
N LEU A 440 -26.55 9.19 32.49
CA LEU A 440 -25.39 8.75 33.25
C LEU A 440 -25.22 9.60 34.53
N LEU A 441 -25.32 10.92 34.41
CA LEU A 441 -25.21 11.85 35.54
C LEU A 441 -26.38 11.68 36.53
N ARG A 442 -27.61 11.49 36.04
CA ARG A 442 -28.80 11.27 36.88
C ARG A 442 -28.76 9.92 37.61
N ARG A 443 -28.32 8.86 36.93
CA ARG A 443 -28.08 7.53 37.54
C ARG A 443 -26.98 7.57 38.59
N ARG A 444 -25.90 8.34 38.39
CA ARG A 444 -24.87 8.58 39.43
C ARG A 444 -25.45 9.28 40.68
N ARG A 445 -26.50 10.08 40.52
CA ARG A 445 -27.27 10.70 41.62
C ARG A 445 -28.42 9.82 42.14
N LYS A 446 -28.48 8.54 41.73
CA LYS A 446 -29.54 7.57 42.08
C LYS A 446 -30.94 7.96 41.60
N VAL A 447 -31.05 8.81 40.58
CA VAL A 447 -32.31 9.11 39.89
C VAL A 447 -32.42 8.20 38.67
N MET A 448 -33.36 7.25 38.74
CA MET A 448 -33.55 6.21 37.73
C MET A 448 -34.71 6.60 36.78
N ASP A 449 -34.42 7.34 35.72
CA ASP A 449 -35.45 7.86 34.81
C ASP A 449 -36.06 6.80 33.88
N ILE A 450 -35.27 5.78 33.53
CA ILE A 450 -35.67 4.70 32.63
C ILE A 450 -35.44 3.34 33.29
N PRO A 451 -36.27 2.33 32.97
CA PRO A 451 -36.07 0.95 33.42
C PRO A 451 -34.68 0.44 33.07
N GLU A 452 -34.18 -0.52 33.85
CA GLU A 452 -32.84 -1.09 33.64
C GLU A 452 -32.67 -1.74 32.26
N ASP A 453 -33.66 -2.50 31.80
CA ASP A 453 -33.62 -3.14 30.48
C ASP A 453 -33.47 -2.13 29.34
N SER A 454 -34.15 -0.98 29.45
CA SER A 454 -34.08 0.09 28.46
C SER A 454 -32.74 0.83 28.51
N TRP A 455 -32.13 0.93 29.69
CA TRP A 455 -30.79 1.46 29.83
C TRP A 455 -29.74 0.53 29.21
N GLU A 456 -29.83 -0.78 29.45
CA GLU A 456 -28.91 -1.74 28.83
C GLU A 456 -29.00 -1.71 27.29
N LYS A 457 -30.23 -1.60 26.75
CA LYS A 457 -30.44 -1.41 25.30
C LYS A 457 -29.81 -0.10 24.80
N LEU A 458 -29.96 0.99 25.53
CA LEU A 458 -29.37 2.29 25.18
C LEU A 458 -27.84 2.25 25.19
N VAL A 459 -27.24 1.57 26.18
CA VAL A 459 -25.79 1.36 26.28
C VAL A 459 -25.29 0.49 25.13
N LEU A 460 -25.96 -0.64 24.86
CA LEU A 460 -25.60 -1.54 23.75
C LEU A 460 -25.69 -0.81 22.40
N ALA A 461 -26.74 -0.04 22.17
CA ALA A 461 -26.89 0.81 21.00
C ALA A 461 -25.74 1.81 20.84
N GLY A 462 -25.30 2.44 21.94
CA GLY A 462 -24.15 3.34 21.96
C GLY A 462 -22.84 2.66 21.60
N VAL A 463 -22.59 1.49 22.19
CA VAL A 463 -21.38 0.71 21.90
C VAL A 463 -21.35 0.27 20.44
N VAL A 464 -22.46 -0.25 19.91
CA VAL A 464 -22.53 -0.75 18.53
C VAL A 464 -22.52 0.38 17.51
N CYS A 465 -23.41 1.36 17.64
CA CYS A 465 -23.58 2.42 16.63
C CYS A 465 -22.62 3.59 16.86
N GLY A 466 -22.52 4.09 18.10
CA GLY A 466 -21.59 5.16 18.44
C GLY A 466 -20.15 4.70 18.40
N GLY A 467 -19.85 3.53 18.99
CA GLY A 467 -18.54 2.89 18.89
C GLY A 467 -18.22 2.47 17.46
N GLY A 468 -19.18 1.93 16.71
CA GLY A 468 -19.04 1.60 15.28
C GLY A 468 -18.69 2.81 14.43
N TRP A 469 -19.34 3.95 14.68
CA TRP A 469 -18.96 5.21 14.06
C TRP A 469 -17.53 5.63 14.46
N ALA A 470 -17.19 5.61 15.74
CA ALA A 470 -15.90 6.06 16.23
C ALA A 470 -14.73 5.23 15.67
N VAL A 471 -14.81 3.89 15.70
CA VAL A 471 -13.73 3.02 15.21
C VAL A 471 -13.56 3.10 13.69
N ASN A 472 -14.61 3.46 12.95
CA ASN A 472 -14.52 3.68 11.49
C ASN A 472 -14.30 5.14 11.11
N TYR A 473 -14.07 6.05 12.06
CA TYR A 473 -13.86 7.49 11.76
C TYR A 473 -12.58 8.03 12.37
N VAL A 474 -12.37 7.79 13.67
CA VAL A 474 -11.24 8.34 14.44
C VAL A 474 -9.87 7.89 13.89
N PRO A 475 -9.65 6.64 13.45
CA PRO A 475 -8.34 6.22 12.95
C PRO A 475 -7.85 7.03 11.75
N PHE A 476 -8.74 7.63 10.95
CA PHE A 476 -8.34 8.41 9.77
C PHE A 476 -7.61 9.71 10.11
N PHE A 477 -7.76 10.25 11.32
CA PHE A 477 -6.99 11.40 11.76
C PHE A 477 -5.51 11.07 12.02
N LEU A 478 -5.20 9.79 12.25
CA LEU A 478 -3.84 9.30 12.50
C LEU A 478 -3.17 8.77 11.24
N MET A 479 -3.87 8.75 10.11
CA MET A 479 -3.36 8.20 8.85
C MET A 479 -2.78 9.31 7.98
N GLU A 480 -1.47 9.23 7.75
CA GLU A 480 -0.76 10.00 6.72
C GLU A 480 -0.93 9.29 5.36
N LYS A 481 -2.13 9.37 4.78
CA LYS A 481 -2.45 8.83 3.44
C LYS A 481 -3.41 9.76 2.71
N THR A 482 -3.51 9.63 1.39
CA THR A 482 -4.57 10.30 0.63
C THR A 482 -5.94 9.71 0.97
N LEU A 483 -6.81 10.54 1.54
CA LEU A 483 -8.14 10.13 1.99
C LEU A 483 -9.23 10.70 1.08
N PHE A 484 -10.37 10.02 1.06
CA PHE A 484 -11.50 10.30 0.17
C PHE A 484 -12.82 10.05 0.91
N LEU A 485 -13.88 10.76 0.53
CA LEU A 485 -15.22 10.66 1.13
C LEU A 485 -15.74 9.23 1.28
N TYR A 486 -15.44 8.32 0.35
CA TYR A 486 -15.92 6.94 0.42
C TYR A 486 -15.39 6.16 1.63
N HIS A 487 -14.25 6.57 2.20
CA HIS A 487 -13.70 6.00 3.42
C HIS A 487 -14.62 6.19 4.64
N TYR A 488 -15.47 7.21 4.61
CA TYR A 488 -16.40 7.53 5.68
C TYR A 488 -17.73 6.74 5.61
N LEU A 489 -18.04 6.09 4.48
CA LEU A 489 -19.33 5.41 4.28
C LEU A 489 -19.64 4.30 5.30
N PRO A 490 -18.66 3.47 5.75
CA PRO A 490 -18.89 2.52 6.85
C PRO A 490 -19.32 3.23 8.14
N ALA A 491 -18.63 4.31 8.52
CA ALA A 491 -18.95 5.09 9.71
C ALA A 491 -20.32 5.78 9.61
N LEU A 492 -20.67 6.28 8.42
CA LEU A 492 -21.98 6.85 8.15
C LEU A 492 -23.10 5.82 8.31
N THR A 493 -22.87 4.57 7.92
CA THR A 493 -23.88 3.51 8.03
C THR A 493 -24.23 3.25 9.50
N PHE A 494 -23.24 3.20 10.39
CA PHE A 494 -23.48 3.12 11.84
C PHE A 494 -24.22 4.35 12.39
N LYS A 495 -23.95 5.56 11.87
CA LYS A 495 -24.73 6.76 12.22
C LYS A 495 -26.18 6.68 11.77
N ILE A 496 -26.45 6.13 10.58
CA ILE A 496 -27.81 5.97 10.07
C ILE A 496 -28.60 4.97 10.92
N LEU A 497 -27.98 3.86 11.34
CA LEU A 497 -28.58 2.91 12.28
C LEU A 497 -28.97 3.55 13.62
N HIS A 498 -28.29 4.63 13.99
CA HIS A 498 -28.53 5.34 15.23
C HIS A 498 -29.85 6.15 15.23
N ILE A 499 -30.33 6.56 14.05
CA ILE A 499 -31.53 7.38 13.88
C ILE A 499 -32.78 6.71 14.50
N PRO A 500 -33.18 5.49 14.09
CA PRO A 500 -34.39 4.87 14.63
C PRO A 500 -34.34 4.66 16.14
N ILE A 501 -33.17 4.35 16.70
CA ILE A 501 -32.98 4.13 18.14
C ILE A 501 -33.28 5.42 18.93
N VAL A 502 -32.75 6.56 18.46
CA VAL A 502 -33.01 7.86 19.09
C VAL A 502 -34.48 8.26 18.94
N VAL A 503 -35.06 8.04 17.76
CA VAL A 503 -36.47 8.35 17.48
C VAL A 503 -37.40 7.54 18.40
N GLU A 504 -37.16 6.24 18.54
CA GLU A 504 -37.92 5.36 19.44
C GLU A 504 -37.77 5.81 20.89
N HIS A 505 -36.54 6.09 21.34
CA HIS A 505 -36.26 6.52 22.71
C HIS A 505 -36.94 7.85 23.05
N LEU A 506 -36.89 8.82 22.14
CA LEU A 506 -37.59 10.10 22.30
C LEU A 506 -39.11 9.90 22.39
N TYR A 507 -39.68 9.07 21.51
CA TYR A 507 -41.11 8.81 21.46
C TYR A 507 -41.64 8.18 22.76
N ILE A 508 -40.93 7.19 23.30
CA ILE A 508 -41.36 6.43 24.48
C ILE A 508 -41.12 7.22 25.77
N TYR A 509 -39.89 7.75 25.97
CA TYR A 509 -39.44 8.23 27.28
C TYR A 509 -39.43 9.76 27.43
N VAL A 510 -39.32 10.51 26.34
CA VAL A 510 -39.23 11.98 26.40
C VAL A 510 -40.59 12.63 26.14
N LEU A 511 -41.32 12.16 25.14
CA LEU A 511 -42.64 12.70 24.78
C LEU A 511 -43.72 12.15 25.71
N ARG A 512 -44.25 13.01 26.59
CA ARG A 512 -45.26 12.65 27.60
C ARG A 512 -46.69 12.82 27.10
N SER A 513 -46.97 13.84 26.28
CA SER A 513 -48.34 14.13 25.84
C SER A 513 -48.70 13.47 24.50
N PRO A 514 -49.96 13.05 24.30
CA PRO A 514 -50.39 12.45 23.04
C PRO A 514 -50.31 13.45 21.87
N ALA A 515 -50.52 14.74 22.13
CA ALA A 515 -50.36 15.80 21.13
C ALA A 515 -48.90 15.93 20.67
N GLN A 516 -47.94 15.90 21.61
CA GLN A 516 -46.51 15.90 21.29
C GLN A 516 -46.12 14.68 20.45
N ARG A 517 -46.61 13.49 20.80
CA ARG A 517 -46.34 12.26 20.04
C ARG A 517 -46.88 12.33 18.61
N LYS A 518 -48.11 12.82 18.42
CA LYS A 518 -48.70 13.03 17.08
C LYS A 518 -47.91 14.04 16.26
N SER A 519 -47.54 15.17 16.87
CA SER A 519 -46.70 16.20 16.22
C SER A 519 -45.34 15.63 15.82
N PHE A 520 -44.68 14.89 16.70
CA PHE A 520 -43.39 14.26 16.42
C PHE A 520 -43.46 13.25 15.27
N VAL A 521 -44.51 12.42 15.20
CA VAL A 521 -44.74 11.52 14.06
C VAL A 521 -44.90 12.32 12.76
N GLY A 522 -45.64 13.43 12.80
CA GLY A 522 -45.74 14.36 11.66
C GLY A 522 -44.38 14.92 11.21
N VAL A 523 -43.50 15.29 12.15
CA VAL A 523 -42.14 15.75 11.86
C VAL A 523 -41.30 14.65 11.22
N ILE A 524 -41.35 13.41 11.73
CA ILE A 524 -40.61 12.28 11.16
C ILE A 524 -41.10 11.96 9.73
N LEU A 525 -42.40 12.02 9.48
CA LEU A 525 -42.96 11.86 8.13
C LEU A 525 -42.48 12.95 7.18
N ALA A 526 -42.51 14.22 7.62
CA ALA A 526 -42.00 15.34 6.83
C ALA A 526 -40.51 15.15 6.48
N VAL A 527 -39.71 14.71 7.46
CA VAL A 527 -38.30 14.39 7.27
C VAL A 527 -38.08 13.27 6.24
N LEU A 528 -38.85 12.17 6.31
CA LEU A 528 -38.76 11.08 5.34
C LEU A 528 -39.14 11.55 3.92
N CYS A 529 -40.17 12.40 3.80
CA CYS A 529 -40.52 13.04 2.53
C CYS A 529 -39.38 13.92 2.01
N SER A 530 -38.73 14.73 2.86
CA SER A 530 -37.57 15.54 2.48
C SER A 530 -36.39 14.69 2.01
N VAL A 531 -36.12 13.55 2.65
CA VAL A 531 -35.09 12.60 2.20
C VAL A 531 -35.41 12.09 0.80
N PHE A 532 -36.66 11.69 0.53
CA PHE A 532 -37.09 11.22 -0.80
C PHE A 532 -37.00 12.32 -1.86
N VAL A 533 -37.41 13.55 -1.55
CA VAL A 533 -37.29 14.70 -2.48
C VAL A 533 -35.83 15.00 -2.80
N CYS A 534 -34.95 15.00 -1.79
CA CYS A 534 -33.51 15.20 -1.99
C CYS A 534 -32.91 14.10 -2.86
N TYR A 535 -33.25 12.84 -2.61
CA TYR A 535 -32.83 11.72 -3.44
C TYR A 535 -33.29 11.88 -4.90
N ARG A 536 -34.55 12.25 -5.14
CA ARG A 536 -35.08 12.44 -6.49
C ARG A 536 -34.40 13.61 -7.23
N LYS A 537 -33.99 14.66 -6.51
CA LYS A 537 -33.25 15.78 -7.09
C LYS A 537 -31.81 15.39 -7.45
N LEU A 538 -31.15 14.60 -6.62
CA LEU A 538 -29.76 14.15 -6.83
C LEU A 538 -29.64 12.87 -7.67
N SER A 539 -30.76 12.20 -8.01
CA SER A 539 -30.75 10.97 -8.79
C SER A 539 -30.06 11.08 -10.16
N PRO A 540 -30.13 12.20 -10.90
CA PRO A 540 -29.40 12.32 -12.17
C PRO A 540 -27.88 12.16 -11.99
N LEU A 541 -27.33 12.70 -10.90
CA LEU A 541 -25.90 12.60 -10.55
C LEU A 541 -25.50 11.21 -10.04
N THR A 542 -26.46 10.42 -9.54
CA THR A 542 -26.19 9.05 -9.06
C THR A 542 -26.24 8.03 -10.20
N TYR A 543 -27.23 8.15 -11.08
CA TYR A 543 -27.48 7.21 -12.17
C TYR A 543 -26.81 7.62 -13.49
N GLY A 544 -26.17 8.79 -13.56
CA GLY A 544 -25.57 9.29 -14.79
C GLY A 544 -26.58 9.60 -15.88
N GLN A 545 -27.79 10.04 -15.49
CA GLN A 545 -28.80 10.45 -16.47
C GLN A 545 -28.37 11.77 -17.11
N SER A 546 -28.60 11.93 -18.42
CA SER A 546 -28.31 13.17 -19.12
C SER A 546 -29.20 14.28 -18.59
N ALA A 547 -28.65 15.22 -17.83
CA ALA A 547 -29.31 16.50 -17.59
C ALA A 547 -29.44 17.21 -18.94
N SER A 548 -30.65 17.61 -19.30
CA SER A 548 -30.95 18.22 -20.61
C SER A 548 -30.41 19.65 -20.72
N ARG A 549 -30.09 20.33 -19.61
CA ARG A 549 -29.67 21.74 -19.57
C ARG A 549 -28.60 22.02 -18.50
N SER A 550 -27.62 22.89 -18.79
CA SER A 550 -26.58 23.31 -17.84
C SER A 550 -27.14 23.98 -16.58
N GLU A 551 -28.21 24.76 -16.74
CA GLU A 551 -28.94 25.44 -15.64
C GLU A 551 -29.50 24.45 -14.60
N GLU A 552 -29.90 23.24 -15.03
CA GLU A 552 -30.40 22.22 -14.09
C GLU A 552 -29.28 21.61 -13.25
N LEU A 553 -28.05 21.54 -13.79
CA LEU A 553 -26.87 21.09 -13.05
C LEU A 553 -26.37 22.16 -12.08
N ASP A 554 -26.43 23.43 -12.47
CA ASP A 554 -26.19 24.56 -11.58
C ASP A 554 -27.19 24.58 -10.42
N ALA A 555 -28.47 24.27 -10.67
CA ALA A 555 -29.47 24.20 -9.59
C ALA A 555 -29.22 23.06 -8.58
N LEU A 556 -28.33 22.11 -8.88
CA LEU A 556 -27.95 21.00 -8.00
C LEU A 556 -26.73 21.31 -7.13
N SER A 557 -26.02 22.42 -7.37
CA SER A 557 -24.89 22.86 -6.53
C SER A 557 -25.37 23.55 -5.26
N TRP A 558 -25.98 22.79 -4.35
CA TRP A 558 -26.52 23.31 -3.08
C TRP A 558 -25.44 23.80 -2.10
N LYS A 559 -24.18 23.45 -2.36
CA LYS A 559 -23.01 23.98 -1.67
C LYS A 559 -21.97 24.42 -2.68
N GLU A 560 -21.33 25.55 -2.41
CA GLU A 560 -20.24 26.09 -3.22
C GLU A 560 -19.02 25.15 -3.26
N SER A 561 -18.83 24.35 -2.22
CA SER A 561 -17.73 23.39 -2.11
C SER A 561 -17.92 22.14 -2.98
N TRP A 562 -19.09 21.96 -3.59
CA TRP A 562 -19.34 20.82 -4.48
C TRP A 562 -18.86 21.13 -5.89
N ASP A 563 -17.79 20.45 -6.30
CA ASP A 563 -17.20 20.53 -7.64
C ASP A 563 -18.10 19.79 -8.64
N ILE A 564 -19.23 20.39 -9.01
CA ILE A 564 -20.08 19.93 -10.10
C ILE A 564 -19.48 20.44 -11.41
N LEU A 565 -19.02 19.51 -12.25
CA LEU A 565 -18.32 19.86 -13.49
C LEU A 565 -19.34 20.34 -14.53
N LEU A 566 -19.24 21.62 -14.91
CA LEU A 566 -20.02 22.20 -15.99
C LEU A 566 -19.10 22.38 -17.18
N ARG A 567 -19.49 21.80 -18.31
CA ARG A 567 -18.84 22.13 -19.57
C ARG A 567 -19.38 23.48 -20.04
N ARG A 568 -18.55 24.52 -20.04
CA ARG A 568 -18.85 25.75 -20.79
C ARG A 568 -18.82 25.36 -22.27
N CYS A 569 -19.96 25.46 -22.95
CA CYS A 569 -20.04 25.33 -24.40
C CYS A 569 -19.24 26.45 -25.08
#